data_AF-A0A8J6MFM8-F1
#
_entry.id   AF-A0A8J6MFM8-F1
#
_cell.length_a   1.000
_cell.length_b   1.000
_cell.length_c   1.000
_cell.angle_alpha   90.00
_cell.angle_beta   90.00
_cell.angle_gamma   90.00
#
_symmetry.space_group_name_H-M   'P 1'
#
loop_
_entity.id
_entity.type
_entity.pdbx_description
1 polymer ?
#
loop_
_entity_poly.entity_id
_entity_poly.type
_entity_poly.pdbx_seq_one_letter_code
_entity_poly.pdbx_strand_id
1 'polypeptide(L)' 'ALLDIPCYKILMGCDGKNLQETKDLYNLTDAEQELLESKRRGHALFIIGSKRLHVNFEIPAYKFSYMGKAGGR' A
#
# COMPACT_ATOMS: atom_id res chain seq x y z
N ALA A 1 -3.21 12.74 -15.36
CA ALA A 1 -2.43 11.59 -14.86
C ALA A 1 -1.49 12.03 -13.73
N LEU A 2 -2.00 12.36 -12.54
CA LEU A 2 -1.16 12.82 -11.42
C LEU A 2 -0.56 11.64 -10.62
N LEU A 3 -1.30 10.53 -10.53
CA LEU A 3 -0.93 9.33 -9.78
C LEU A 3 0.11 8.46 -10.51
N ASP A 4 0.31 8.68 -11.81
CA ASP A 4 1.24 7.87 -12.60
C ASP A 4 2.65 8.46 -12.73
N ILE A 5 2.75 9.78 -12.59
CA ILE A 5 4.00 10.56 -12.66
C ILE A 5 5.01 10.25 -11.52
N PRO A 6 4.61 10.03 -10.24
CA PRO A 6 5.60 9.86 -9.19
C PRO A 6 6.36 8.54 -9.30
N CYS A 7 7.69 8.62 -9.22
CA CYS A 7 8.58 7.45 -9.29
C CYS A 7 8.55 6.56 -8.03
N TYR A 8 8.01 7.09 -6.93
CA TYR A 8 7.88 6.39 -5.65
C TYR A 8 6.42 6.39 -5.22
N LYS A 9 5.84 5.21 -5.04
CA LYS A 9 4.45 5.04 -4.60
C LYS A 9 4.40 3.99 -3.50
N ILE A 10 3.78 4.32 -2.37
CA ILE A 10 3.57 3.40 -1.27
C ILE A 10 2.08 3.13 -1.20
N LEU A 11 1.68 1.91 -1.55
CA LEU A 11 0.29 1.45 -1.43
C LEU A 11 0.18 0.65 -0.14
N MET A 12 -0.59 1.20 0.80
CA MET A 12 -0.96 0.55 2.05
C MET A 12 -2.31 -0.17 1.88
N GLY A 13 -2.75 -0.89 2.91
CA GLY A 13 -4.00 -1.66 2.86
C GLY A 13 -5.18 -0.90 2.23
N CYS A 14 -5.80 -1.50 1.22
CA CYS A 14 -6.90 -0.92 0.43
C CYS A 14 -8.09 -1.87 0.40
N ASP A 15 -9.29 -1.31 0.19
CA ASP A 15 -10.55 -2.04 0.24
C ASP A 15 -11.48 -1.76 -0.93
N GLY A 16 -12.31 -2.76 -1.25
CA GLY A 16 -13.48 -2.62 -2.12
C GLY A 16 -13.14 -2.05 -3.49
N LYS A 17 -13.86 -1.00 -3.91
CA LYS A 17 -13.66 -0.36 -5.22
C LYS A 17 -12.25 0.21 -5.41
N ASN A 18 -11.60 0.67 -4.33
CA ASN A 18 -10.24 1.21 -4.43
C ASN A 18 -9.23 0.11 -4.79
N LEU A 19 -9.41 -1.12 -4.30
CA LEU A 19 -8.53 -2.24 -4.62
C LEU A 19 -8.62 -2.58 -6.12
N GLN A 20 -9.83 -2.58 -6.66
CA GLN A 20 -10.10 -2.92 -8.05
C GLN A 20 -9.55 -1.84 -9.00
N GLU A 21 -9.80 -0.57 -8.71
CA GLU A 21 -9.23 0.55 -9.45
C GLU A 21 -7.69 0.57 -9.36
N THR A 22 -7.12 0.28 -8.19
CA THR A 22 -5.65 0.23 -8.00
C THR A 22 -5.03 -0.95 -8.76
N LYS A 23 -5.73 -2.09 -8.86
CA LYS A 23 -5.30 -3.23 -9.67
C LYS A 23 -5.24 -2.85 -11.14
N ASP A 24 -6.28 -2.22 -11.67
CA ASP A 24 -6.36 -1.84 -13.07
C ASP A 24 -5.39 -0.70 -13.41
N LEU A 25 -5.23 0.28 -12.51
CA LEU A 25 -4.30 1.41 -12.68
C LEU A 25 -2.83 0.99 -12.69
N TYR A 26 -2.45 0.03 -11.85
CA TYR A 26 -1.04 -0.38 -11.71
C TYR A 26 -0.75 -1.78 -12.27
N ASN A 27 -1.71 -2.47 -12.88
CA ASN A 27 -1.59 -3.86 -13.31
C ASN A 27 -0.96 -4.74 -12.21
N LEU A 28 -1.58 -4.75 -11.03
CA LEU A 28 -1.11 -5.53 -9.88
C LEU A 28 -1.32 -7.03 -10.12
N THR A 29 -0.38 -7.84 -9.63
CA THR A 29 -0.54 -9.30 -9.60
C THR A 29 -1.52 -9.71 -8.50
N ASP A 30 -2.10 -10.91 -8.61
CA ASP A 30 -3.07 -11.40 -7.62
C ASP A 30 -2.46 -11.50 -6.20
N ALA A 31 -1.17 -11.81 -6.09
CA ALA A 31 -0.45 -11.82 -4.81
C ALA A 31 -0.28 -10.41 -4.21
N GLU A 32 -0.07 -9.39 -5.04
CA GLU A 32 0.02 -7.99 -4.59
C GLU A 32 -1.34 -7.45 -4.16
N GLN A 33 -2.41 -7.90 -4.83
CA GLN A 33 -3.79 -7.59 -4.46
C GLN A 33 -4.15 -8.19 -3.09
N GLU A 34 -3.87 -9.48 -2.90
CA GLU A 34 -4.14 -10.18 -1.63
C GLU A 34 -3.37 -9.52 -0.46
N LEU A 35 -2.16 -9.02 -0.74
CA LEU A 35 -1.37 -8.28 0.23
C LEU A 35 -2.05 -6.98 0.67
N LEU A 36 -2.60 -6.21 -0.28
CA LEU A 36 -3.32 -4.98 0.01
C LEU A 36 -4.66 -5.25 0.72
N GLU A 37 -5.33 -6.36 0.39
CA GLU A 37 -6.57 -6.79 1.04
C GLU A 37 -6.34 -7.23 2.49
N SER A 38 -5.18 -7.82 2.79
CA SER A 38 -4.82 -8.29 4.13
C SER A 38 -4.84 -7.20 5.21
N LYS A 39 -4.76 -5.91 4.80
CA LYS A 39 -4.81 -4.72 5.67
C LYS A 39 -3.90 -4.79 6.90
N ARG A 40 -2.80 -5.54 6.80
CA ARG A 40 -1.86 -5.71 7.91
C ARG A 40 -1.08 -4.42 8.11
N ARG A 41 -1.09 -3.91 9.34
CA ARG A 41 -0.38 -2.68 9.67
C ARG A 41 1.13 -2.89 9.53
N GLY A 42 1.78 -1.97 8.83
CA GLY A 42 3.20 -2.06 8.50
C GLY A 42 3.48 -2.71 7.14
N HIS A 43 2.56 -3.48 6.58
CA HIS A 43 2.75 -4.07 5.26
C HIS A 43 2.33 -3.09 4.17
N ALA A 44 3.20 -2.87 3.19
CA ALA A 44 2.91 -2.03 2.04
C ALA A 44 3.53 -2.60 0.77
N LEU A 45 2.90 -2.27 -0.36
CA LEU A 45 3.51 -2.40 -1.67
C LEU A 45 4.27 -1.11 -1.98
N PHE A 46 5.60 -1.22 -2.09
CA PHE A 46 6.44 -0.11 -2.49
C PHE A 46 6.80 -0.23 -3.97
N ILE A 47 6.29 0.70 -4.77
CA ILE A 47 6.58 0.82 -6.19
C ILE A 47 7.68 1.85 -6.37
N ILE A 48 8.79 1.43 -6.96
CA ILE A 48 9.96 2.26 -7.31
C ILE A 48 10.16 2.15 -8.82
N GLY A 49 9.56 3.07 -9.58
CA GLY A 49 9.60 3.03 -11.04
C GLY A 49 9.09 1.69 -11.58
N SER A 50 9.99 0.87 -12.13
CA SER A 50 9.70 -0.45 -12.68
C SER A 50 9.75 -1.60 -11.66
N LYS A 51 10.25 -1.35 -10.44
CA LYS A 51 10.36 -2.37 -9.39
C LYS A 51 9.21 -2.27 -8.41
N ARG A 52 8.74 -3.43 -7.96
CA ARG A 52 7.72 -3.56 -6.91
C ARG A 52 8.30 -4.39 -5.79
N LEU A 53 8.23 -3.88 -4.57
CA LEU A 53 8.80 -4.51 -3.39
C LEU A 53 7.72 -4.60 -2.32
N HIS A 54 7.59 -5.79 -1.73
CA HIS A 54 6.87 -5.92 -0.49
C HIS A 54 7.76 -5.41 0.65
N VAL A 55 7.31 -4.36 1.33
CA VAL A 55 8.05 -3.73 2.42
C VAL A 55 7.24 -3.85 3.70
N ASN A 56 7.90 -4.34 4.75
CA ASN A 56 7.38 -4.25 6.11
C ASN A 56 7.97 -3.01 6.78
N PHE A 57 7.14 -2.00 6.98
CA PHE A 57 7.45 -0.80 7.75
C PHE A 57 7.33 -1.11 9.23
N GLU A 58 8.47 -1.23 9.90
CA GLU A 58 8.53 -1.26 11.34
C GLU A 58 8.34 0.16 11.88
N ILE A 59 7.12 0.46 12.32
CA ILE A 59 6.76 1.78 12.85
C ILE A 59 7.01 1.76 14.35
N PRO A 60 7.95 2.57 14.89
CA PRO A 60 8.17 2.63 16.32
C PRO A 60 6.96 3.26 17.04
N ALA A 61 6.66 2.78 18.25
CA ALA A 61 5.44 3.10 19.00
C ALA A 61 5.18 4.61 19.20
N TYR A 62 6.22 5.44 19.27
CA TYR A 62 6.07 6.89 19.39
C TYR A 62 5.52 7.56 18.11
N LYS A 63 5.70 6.94 16.93
CA LYS A 63 5.14 7.42 15.66
C LYS A 63 3.68 7.01 15.44
N PHE A 64 3.20 6.01 16.18
CA PHE A 64 1.77 5.63 16.16
C PHE A 64 0.87 6.76 16.65
N SER A 65 1.35 7.65 17.52
CA SER A 65 0.61 8.83 17.97
C SER A 65 0.25 9.77 16.80
N TYR A 66 1.09 9.81 15.76
CA TYR A 66 0.85 10.62 14.55
C TYR A 66 0.02 9.87 13.50
N MET A 67 0.03 8.53 13.50
CA MET A 67 -0.81 7.72 12.64
C MET A 67 -2.13 7.44 13.33
N GLY A 68 -3.18 8.21 12.99
CA GLY A 68 -4.50 8.16 13.61
C GLY A 68 -5.04 6.74 13.89
N LYS A 69 -5.96 6.64 14.86
CA LYS A 69 -6.51 5.38 15.37
C LYS A 69 -7.33 4.54 14.36
N ALA A 70 -7.48 4.99 13.11
CA ALA A 70 -8.38 4.40 12.11
C ALA A 70 -7.72 3.33 11.21
N GLY A 71 -6.42 3.05 11.35
CA GLY A 71 -5.76 1.95 10.62
C GLY A 71 -5.93 0.62 11.36
N GLY A 72 -6.38 -0.43 10.65
CA GLY A 72 -6.61 -1.79 11.17
C GLY A 72 -5.51 -2.31 12.09
N ARG A 73 -5.92 -3.10 13.09
CA ARG A 73 -5.05 -3.67 14.13
C ARG A 73 -4.10 -4.71 13.58
#